data_AF-A0A0N0SZ11-F1
#
_entry.id   AF-A0A0N0SZ11-F1
#
_cell.length_a   1.000
_cell.length_b   1.000
_cell.length_c   1.000
_cell.angle_alpha   90.00
_cell.angle_beta   90.00
_cell.angle_gamma   90.00
#
_symmetry.space_group_name_H-M   'P 1'
#
loop_
_entity.id
_entity.type
_entity.pdbx_description
1 polymer ?
#
loop_
_entity_poly.entity_id
_entity_poly.type
_entity_poly.pdbx_seq_one_letter_code
_entity_poly.pdbx_strand_id
1 'polypeptide(L)'
;MNGCWPRSTPAPERGHDVARISDETRRDNEAAIRHVMERLLAGDVPAGSKCDIKTLAAQAGVARTGFYPKKNRDGSPRPGPYQHLAEEFERRLTELRETGVIPDPRAAQIERLKEQVSGLKERLAARDAQIDGLTDFRERALSQIAAQRMEIERLREQAAAVGNVRRLPAARGGPAPYGSCS
;
A
#
# COMPACT_ATOMS: atom_id res chain seq x y z
N MET A 1 82.85 38.22 -7.74
CA MET A 1 83.35 36.84 -7.87
C MET A 1 82.90 36.03 -6.67
N ASN A 2 81.88 35.21 -6.91
CA ASN A 2 81.49 33.93 -6.30
C ASN A 2 81.80 33.65 -4.82
N GLY A 3 80.77 33.87 -3.98
CA GLY A 3 80.65 33.26 -2.67
C GLY A 3 79.95 31.90 -2.73
N CYS A 4 80.52 30.95 -2.00
CA CYS A 4 80.15 29.56 -1.82
C CYS A 4 78.78 29.41 -1.10
N TRP A 5 77.88 28.56 -1.61
CA TRP A 5 76.63 28.15 -0.93
C TRP A 5 76.75 26.70 -0.42
N PRO A 6 76.36 26.39 0.83
CA PRO A 6 76.43 25.04 1.38
C PRO A 6 75.24 24.16 0.97
N ARG A 7 75.46 22.84 1.08
CA ARG A 7 74.62 21.73 0.64
C ARG A 7 73.23 21.69 1.28
N SER A 8 72.26 21.40 0.41
CA SER A 8 71.07 20.57 0.56
C SER A 8 70.69 20.06 1.96
N THR A 9 69.59 20.60 2.47
CA THR A 9 68.71 19.92 3.43
C THR A 9 67.64 19.17 2.63
N PRO A 10 67.50 17.84 2.71
CA PRO A 10 66.32 17.19 2.17
C PRO A 10 65.11 17.49 3.06
N ALA A 11 64.01 17.90 2.44
CA ALA A 11 62.72 18.06 3.09
C ALA A 11 62.28 16.71 3.70
N PRO A 12 61.56 16.70 4.84
CA PRO A 12 60.98 15.47 5.35
C PRO A 12 59.95 14.96 4.34
N GLU A 13 60.21 13.78 3.78
CA GLU A 13 59.23 13.00 3.05
C GLU A 13 58.10 12.63 4.02
N ARG A 14 57.08 13.50 4.09
CA ARG A 14 55.77 13.08 4.55
C ARG A 14 55.18 12.20 3.46
N GLY A 15 55.48 10.91 3.57
CA GLY A 15 54.74 9.87 2.86
C GLY A 15 53.25 10.09 3.14
N HIS A 16 52.56 10.62 2.15
CA HIS A 16 51.10 10.59 2.09
C HIS A 16 50.69 9.14 1.88
N ASP A 17 50.54 8.39 2.97
CA ASP A 17 49.94 7.06 2.99
C ASP A 17 48.41 7.20 2.91
N VAL A 18 47.93 7.78 1.80
CA VAL A 18 46.50 8.00 1.52
C VAL A 18 46.04 6.91 0.56
N ALA A 19 45.79 5.68 1.05
CA ALA A 19 44.99 4.69 0.29
C ALA A 19 44.60 3.40 1.04
N ARG A 20 45.15 3.08 2.21
CA ARG A 20 44.81 1.83 2.92
C ARG A 20 44.14 2.15 4.26
N ILE A 21 42.82 1.95 4.32
CA ILE A 21 42.11 1.84 5.59
C ILE A 21 42.86 0.80 6.42
N SER A 22 43.24 1.14 7.66
CA SER A 22 43.93 0.18 8.52
C SER A 22 43.02 -1.02 8.78
N ASP A 23 43.60 -2.18 9.07
CA ASP A 23 42.79 -3.37 9.38
C ASP A 23 41.89 -3.16 10.60
N GLU A 24 42.33 -2.32 11.54
CA GLU A 24 41.53 -1.88 12.69
C GLU A 24 40.31 -1.05 12.25
N THR A 25 40.52 0.01 11.47
CA THR A 25 39.40 0.84 10.96
C THR A 25 38.45 0.02 10.08
N ARG A 26 38.95 -0.99 9.34
CA ARG A 26 38.09 -1.89 8.57
C ARG A 26 37.22 -2.75 9.49
N ARG A 27 37.79 -3.32 10.56
CA ARG A 27 37.04 -4.12 11.55
C ARG A 27 35.99 -3.28 12.27
N ASP A 28 36.34 -2.07 12.67
CA ASP A 28 35.42 -1.15 13.35
C ASP A 28 34.25 -0.78 12.44
N ASN A 29 34.53 -0.48 11.16
CA ASN A 29 33.50 -0.22 10.17
C ASN A 29 32.61 -1.45 9.94
N GLU A 30 33.17 -2.65 9.84
CA GLU A 30 32.35 -3.86 9.72
C GLU A 30 31.46 -4.09 10.94
N ALA A 31 31.96 -3.85 12.15
CA ALA A 31 31.18 -3.94 13.38
C ALA A 31 30.03 -2.91 13.38
N ALA A 32 30.30 -1.67 12.98
CA ALA A 32 29.29 -0.63 12.84
C ALA A 32 28.23 -1.00 11.78
N ILE A 33 28.65 -1.52 10.61
CA ILE A 33 27.74 -1.97 9.55
C ILE A 33 26.86 -3.09 10.07
N ARG A 34 27.41 -4.12 10.73
CA ARG A 34 26.61 -5.23 11.29
C ARG A 34 25.61 -4.71 12.34
N HIS A 35 26.02 -3.82 13.23
CA HIS A 35 25.11 -3.23 14.23
C HIS A 35 23.94 -2.48 13.58
N VAL A 36 24.21 -1.64 12.58
CA VAL A 36 23.16 -0.91 11.84
C VAL A 36 22.29 -1.87 11.03
N MET A 37 22.87 -2.93 10.45
CA MET A 37 22.14 -3.97 9.73
C MET A 37 21.06 -4.59 10.60
N GLU A 38 21.40 -5.03 11.81
CA GLU A 38 20.42 -5.62 12.75
C GLU A 38 19.31 -4.64 13.10
N ARG A 39 19.64 -3.36 13.35
CA ARG A 39 18.63 -2.32 13.63
C ARG A 39 17.67 -2.11 12.47
N LEU A 40 18.19 -1.98 11.24
CA LEU A 40 17.37 -1.79 10.05
C LEU A 40 16.48 -3.00 9.75
N LEU A 41 17.01 -4.23 9.94
CA LEU A 41 16.24 -5.47 9.76
C LEU A 41 15.16 -5.64 10.83
N ALA A 42 15.40 -5.14 12.05
CA ALA A 42 14.39 -5.08 13.11
C ALA A 42 13.31 -4.00 12.88
N GLY A 43 13.44 -3.18 11.82
CA GLY A 43 12.48 -2.12 11.47
C GLY A 43 12.75 -0.77 12.13
N ASP A 44 13.88 -0.60 12.83
CA ASP A 44 14.35 0.71 13.32
C ASP A 44 14.95 1.53 12.17
N VAL A 45 14.09 1.85 11.20
CA VAL A 45 14.44 2.62 10.01
C VAL A 45 14.24 4.11 10.30
N PRO A 46 15.26 4.97 10.10
CA PRO A 46 15.12 6.41 10.31
C PRO A 46 13.96 7.01 9.53
N ALA A 47 13.28 7.99 10.12
CA ALA A 47 12.15 8.66 9.48
C ALA A 47 12.52 9.22 8.10
N GLY A 48 11.67 8.96 7.10
CA GLY A 48 11.89 9.40 5.72
C GLY A 48 12.94 8.59 4.93
N SER A 49 13.61 7.64 5.57
CA SER A 49 14.58 6.73 4.95
C SER A 49 13.93 5.38 4.60
N LYS A 50 14.59 4.60 3.74
CA LYS A 50 14.20 3.23 3.39
C LYS A 50 15.10 2.22 4.06
N CYS A 51 14.63 0.99 4.21
CA CYS A 51 15.48 -0.14 4.57
C CYS A 51 16.27 -0.61 3.33
N ASP A 52 17.36 0.09 3.01
CA ASP A 52 18.21 -0.16 1.83
C ASP A 52 19.71 0.04 2.14
N ILE A 53 20.58 -0.39 1.21
CA ILE A 53 22.05 -0.26 1.34
C ILE A 53 22.49 1.20 1.49
N LYS A 54 21.73 2.16 0.92
CA LYS A 54 22.08 3.57 1.00
C LYS A 54 21.91 4.06 2.44
N THR A 55 20.81 3.71 3.10
CA THR A 55 20.59 4.01 4.51
C THR A 55 21.59 3.27 5.39
N LEU A 56 21.87 1.99 5.11
CA LEU A 56 22.88 1.21 5.83
C LEU A 56 24.25 1.91 5.81
N ALA A 57 24.71 2.33 4.62
CA ALA A 57 25.98 3.03 4.47
C ALA A 57 26.01 4.37 5.22
N ALA A 58 24.94 5.16 5.10
CA ALA A 58 24.83 6.47 5.74
C ALA A 58 24.82 6.37 7.28
N GLN A 59 24.07 5.42 7.83
CA GLN A 59 23.96 5.20 9.27
C GLN A 59 25.23 4.56 9.86
N ALA A 60 25.93 3.71 9.11
CA ALA A 60 27.20 3.11 9.52
C ALA A 60 28.41 4.04 9.32
N GLY A 61 28.22 5.25 8.76
CA GLY A 61 29.30 6.21 8.54
C GLY A 61 30.31 5.81 7.46
N VAL A 62 29.94 4.89 6.56
CA VAL A 62 30.83 4.37 5.50
C VAL A 62 30.40 4.83 4.12
N ALA A 63 31.37 4.97 3.20
CA ALA A 63 31.07 5.31 1.82
C ALA A 63 30.26 4.19 1.15
N ARG A 64 29.12 4.54 0.52
CA ARG A 64 28.26 3.59 -0.21
C ARG A 64 29.02 2.78 -1.27
N THR A 65 30.06 3.36 -1.88
CA THR A 65 30.90 2.68 -2.87
C THR A 65 31.71 1.52 -2.30
N GLY A 66 31.80 1.39 -0.97
CA GLY A 66 32.44 0.25 -0.29
C GLY A 66 31.67 -1.06 -0.40
N PHE A 67 30.36 -0.99 -0.67
CA PHE A 67 29.47 -2.16 -0.80
C PHE A 67 29.43 -2.75 -2.22
N TYR A 68 29.99 -2.06 -3.20
CA TYR A 68 29.93 -2.47 -4.60
C TYR A 68 31.30 -2.90 -5.13
N PRO A 69 31.34 -3.83 -6.10
CA PRO A 69 32.57 -4.19 -6.77
C PRO A 69 33.16 -2.98 -7.50
N LYS A 70 34.50 -2.91 -7.48
CA LYS A 70 35.30 -1.91 -8.19
C LYS A 70 36.07 -2.57 -9.31
N LYS A 71 36.61 -1.78 -10.25
CA LYS A 71 37.50 -2.30 -11.30
C LYS A 71 38.96 -2.10 -10.90
N ASN A 72 39.76 -3.14 -11.09
CA ASN A 72 41.21 -3.04 -11.04
C ASN A 72 41.75 -2.30 -12.28
N ARG A 73 43.05 -1.96 -12.25
CA ARG A 73 43.73 -1.28 -13.37
C ARG A 73 43.72 -2.09 -14.67
N ASP A 74 43.68 -3.40 -14.56
CA ASP A 74 43.57 -4.37 -15.65
C ASP A 74 42.12 -4.60 -16.13
N GLY A 75 41.14 -3.91 -15.53
CA GLY A 75 39.72 -4.06 -15.84
C GLY A 75 39.02 -5.23 -15.12
N SER A 76 39.75 -6.05 -14.36
CA SER A 76 39.15 -7.16 -13.61
C SER A 76 38.28 -6.65 -12.45
N PRO A 77 37.18 -7.35 -12.10
CA PRO A 77 36.35 -6.99 -10.97
C PRO A 77 37.08 -7.29 -9.65
N ARG A 78 37.09 -6.32 -8.75
CA ARG A 78 37.58 -6.43 -7.38
C ARG A 78 36.41 -6.22 -6.42
N PRO A 79 36.17 -7.14 -5.48
CA PRO A 79 35.12 -6.95 -4.50
C PRO A 79 35.31 -5.67 -3.69
N GLY A 80 34.20 -5.00 -3.39
CA GLY A 80 34.19 -3.88 -2.45
C GLY A 80 34.59 -4.37 -1.04
N PRO A 81 35.20 -3.51 -0.20
CA PRO A 81 35.61 -3.89 1.15
C PRO A 81 34.47 -4.44 2.02
N TYR A 82 33.24 -4.00 1.77
CA TYR A 82 32.05 -4.41 2.53
C TYR A 82 30.99 -5.08 1.64
N GLN A 83 31.37 -5.56 0.44
CA GLN A 83 30.43 -6.16 -0.50
C GLN A 83 29.69 -7.37 0.10
N HIS A 84 30.40 -8.22 0.83
CA HIS A 84 29.82 -9.38 1.51
C HIS A 84 28.72 -9.00 2.52
N LEU A 85 28.83 -7.82 3.17
CA LEU A 85 27.80 -7.32 4.10
C LEU A 85 26.57 -6.78 3.35
N ALA A 86 26.75 -6.22 2.16
CA ALA A 86 25.61 -5.87 1.30
C ALA A 86 24.84 -7.12 0.85
N GLU A 87 25.56 -8.14 0.38
CA GLU A 87 24.97 -9.42 -0.04
C GLU A 87 24.24 -10.11 1.13
N GLU A 88 24.82 -10.08 2.32
CA GLU A 88 24.17 -10.57 3.53
C GLU A 88 22.91 -9.80 3.88
N PHE A 89 22.96 -8.47 3.86
CA PHE A 89 21.80 -7.62 4.15
C PHE A 89 20.66 -7.86 3.16
N GLU A 90 20.95 -7.92 1.86
CA GLU A 90 19.96 -8.17 0.81
C GLU A 90 19.35 -9.57 0.93
N ARG A 91 20.17 -10.59 1.24
CA ARG A 91 19.68 -11.95 1.49
C ARG A 91 18.70 -11.97 2.66
N ARG A 92 19.08 -11.41 3.81
CA ARG A 92 18.23 -11.36 5.01
C ARG A 92 16.95 -10.53 4.78
N LEU A 93 17.05 -9.42 4.03
CA LEU A 93 15.87 -8.65 3.63
C LEU A 93 14.90 -9.45 2.77
N THR A 94 15.43 -10.29 1.88
CA THR A 94 14.62 -11.16 1.02
C THR A 94 13.93 -12.24 1.85
N GLU A 95 14.68 -12.91 2.74
CA GLU A 95 14.12 -13.90 3.68
C GLU A 95 12.99 -13.29 4.53
N LEU A 96 13.17 -12.09 5.07
CA LEU A 96 12.10 -11.40 5.82
C LEU A 96 10.87 -11.16 4.97
N ARG A 97 11.03 -10.68 3.73
CA ARG A 97 9.91 -10.44 2.81
C ARG A 97 9.18 -11.74 2.44
N GLU A 98 9.92 -12.83 2.24
CA GLU A 98 9.35 -14.16 1.98
C GLU A 98 8.53 -14.67 3.17
N THR A 99 8.95 -14.35 4.41
CA THR A 99 8.16 -14.62 5.62
C THR A 99 7.01 -13.63 5.88
N GLY A 100 6.83 -12.65 4.99
CA GLY A 100 5.78 -11.62 5.11
C GLY A 100 6.13 -10.45 6.03
N VAL A 101 7.35 -10.38 6.55
CA VAL A 101 7.83 -9.25 7.35
C VAL A 101 8.37 -8.16 6.42
N ILE A 102 7.85 -6.94 6.58
CA ILE A 102 8.32 -5.77 5.83
C ILE A 102 8.98 -4.80 6.82
N PRO A 103 10.33 -4.80 6.94
CA PRO A 103 11.03 -3.95 7.90
C PRO A 103 10.86 -2.45 7.64
N ASP A 104 10.66 -2.06 6.38
CA ASP A 104 10.40 -0.67 6.03
C ASP A 104 8.95 -0.29 6.39
N PRO A 105 8.72 0.58 7.40
CA PRO A 105 7.37 0.90 7.87
C PRO A 105 6.55 1.61 6.80
N ARG A 106 7.18 2.39 5.91
CA ARG A 106 6.48 3.05 4.80
C ARG A 106 6.05 2.03 3.75
N ALA A 107 6.91 1.06 3.44
CA ALA A 107 6.54 -0.03 2.53
C ALA A 107 5.40 -0.88 3.11
N ALA A 108 5.46 -1.20 4.41
CA ALA A 108 4.40 -1.92 5.11
C ALA A 108 3.06 -1.15 5.06
N GLN A 109 3.11 0.17 5.27
CA GLN A 109 1.94 1.03 5.16
C GLN A 109 1.38 1.07 3.74
N ILE A 110 2.23 1.11 2.72
CA ILE A 110 1.81 1.08 1.31
C ILE A 110 1.06 -0.22 1.00
N GLU A 111 1.59 -1.38 1.40
CA GLU A 111 0.93 -2.66 1.15
C GLU A 111 -0.43 -2.75 1.87
N ARG A 112 -0.48 -2.35 3.14
CA ARG A 112 -1.75 -2.26 3.88
C ARG A 112 -2.77 -1.36 3.18
N LEU A 113 -2.33 -0.19 2.69
CA LEU A 113 -3.22 0.74 1.98
C LEU A 113 -3.69 0.18 0.64
N LYS A 114 -2.84 -0.55 -0.10
CA LYS A 114 -3.25 -1.23 -1.33
C LYS A 114 -4.34 -2.26 -1.06
N GLU A 115 -4.16 -3.07 -0.02
CA GLU A 115 -5.15 -4.08 0.38
C GLU A 115 -6.48 -3.42 0.78
N GLN A 116 -6.44 -2.35 1.58
CA GLN A 116 -7.63 -1.59 1.94
C GLN A 116 -8.33 -0.98 0.71
N VAL A 117 -7.57 -0.41 -0.23
CA VAL A 117 -8.13 0.15 -1.46
C VAL A 117 -8.74 -0.94 -2.34
N SER A 118 -8.13 -2.12 -2.44
CA SER A 118 -8.71 -3.26 -3.16
C SER A 118 -10.05 -3.68 -2.54
N GLY A 119 -10.07 -3.91 -1.23
CA GLY A 119 -11.30 -4.30 -0.54
C GLY A 119 -12.41 -3.25 -0.61
N LEU A 120 -12.06 -1.95 -0.59
CA LEU A 120 -13.04 -0.89 -0.80
C LEU A 120 -13.61 -0.87 -2.22
N LYS A 121 -12.78 -1.11 -3.25
CA LYS A 121 -13.23 -1.20 -4.64
C LYS A 121 -14.17 -2.38 -4.86
N GLU A 122 -13.85 -3.54 -4.29
CA GLU A 122 -14.71 -4.73 -4.36
C GLU A 122 -16.07 -4.48 -3.68
N ARG A 123 -16.05 -3.87 -2.50
CA ARG A 123 -17.28 -3.49 -1.79
C ARG A 123 -18.11 -2.48 -2.58
N LEU A 124 -17.47 -1.50 -3.21
CA LEU A 124 -18.16 -0.51 -4.04
C LEU A 124 -18.83 -1.19 -5.24
N ALA A 125 -18.10 -2.02 -5.99
CA ALA A 125 -18.64 -2.75 -7.12
C ALA A 125 -19.82 -3.66 -6.73
N ALA A 126 -19.74 -4.32 -5.57
CA ALA A 126 -20.85 -5.13 -5.05
C ALA A 126 -22.09 -4.28 -4.71
N ARG A 127 -21.90 -3.06 -4.21
CA ARG A 127 -22.99 -2.13 -3.90
C ARG A 127 -23.61 -1.55 -5.15
N ASP A 128 -22.81 -1.19 -6.14
CA ASP A 128 -23.29 -0.71 -7.43
C ASP A 128 -24.17 -1.79 -8.11
N ALA A 129 -23.71 -3.05 -8.14
CA ALA A 129 -24.51 -4.16 -8.65
C ALA A 129 -25.83 -4.38 -7.89
N GLN A 130 -25.84 -4.16 -6.56
CA GLN A 130 -27.08 -4.20 -5.77
C GLN A 130 -28.03 -3.05 -6.11
N ILE A 131 -27.50 -1.85 -6.30
CA ILE A 131 -28.28 -0.66 -6.67
C ILE A 131 -28.89 -0.86 -8.06
N ASP A 132 -28.13 -1.38 -9.02
CA ASP A 132 -28.62 -1.70 -10.36
C ASP A 132 -29.76 -2.72 -10.29
N GLY A 133 -29.57 -3.82 -9.54
CA GLY A 133 -30.60 -4.84 -9.37
C GLY A 133 -31.88 -4.31 -8.69
N LEU A 134 -31.75 -3.43 -7.70
CA LEU A 134 -32.91 -2.80 -7.04
C LEU A 134 -33.62 -1.80 -7.95
N THR A 135 -32.87 -1.08 -8.79
CA THR A 135 -33.40 -0.14 -9.78
C THR A 135 -34.21 -0.88 -10.84
N ASP A 136 -33.62 -1.92 -11.42
CA ASP A 136 -34.29 -2.84 -12.36
C ASP A 136 -35.58 -3.42 -11.77
N PHE A 137 -35.52 -3.91 -10.53
CA PHE A 137 -36.68 -4.46 -9.86
C PHE A 137 -37.79 -3.42 -9.70
N ARG A 138 -37.43 -2.22 -9.24
CA ARG A 138 -38.36 -1.10 -9.08
C ARG A 138 -39.04 -0.73 -10.39
N GLU A 139 -38.29 -0.62 -11.48
CA GLU A 139 -38.84 -0.29 -12.80
C GLU A 139 -39.85 -1.34 -13.29
N ARG A 140 -39.50 -2.62 -13.16
CA ARG A 140 -40.40 -3.73 -13.52
C ARG A 140 -41.67 -3.73 -12.66
N ALA A 141 -41.54 -3.55 -11.35
CA ALA A 141 -42.68 -3.52 -10.43
C ALA A 141 -43.63 -2.37 -10.76
N LEU A 142 -43.11 -1.16 -11.01
CA LEU A 142 -43.94 -0.01 -11.39
C LEU A 142 -44.66 -0.24 -12.73
N SER A 143 -43.97 -0.85 -13.70
CA SER A 143 -44.55 -1.19 -15.00
C SER A 143 -45.69 -2.21 -14.87
N GLN A 144 -45.50 -3.24 -14.05
CA GLN A 144 -46.54 -4.24 -13.76
C GLN A 144 -47.75 -3.64 -13.04
N ILE A 145 -47.54 -2.79 -12.04
CA ILE A 145 -48.63 -2.11 -11.32
C ILE A 145 -49.42 -1.22 -12.28
N ALA A 146 -48.74 -0.47 -13.16
CA ALA A 146 -49.39 0.35 -14.17
C ALA A 146 -50.22 -0.49 -15.14
N ALA A 147 -49.66 -1.60 -15.65
CA ALA A 147 -50.38 -2.53 -16.53
C ALA A 147 -51.61 -3.14 -15.86
N GLN A 148 -51.48 -3.60 -14.62
CA GLN A 148 -52.59 -4.13 -13.83
C GLN A 148 -53.69 -3.09 -13.62
N ARG A 149 -53.31 -1.83 -13.36
CA ARG A 149 -54.28 -0.74 -13.17
C ARG A 149 -55.08 -0.47 -14.44
N MET A 150 -54.40 -0.39 -15.59
CA MET A 150 -55.07 -0.20 -16.89
C MET A 150 -56.03 -1.35 -17.20
N GLU A 151 -55.64 -2.58 -16.91
CA GLU A 151 -56.51 -3.74 -17.14
C GLU A 151 -57.74 -3.74 -16.22
N ILE A 152 -57.58 -3.37 -14.95
CA ILE A 152 -58.71 -3.21 -14.02
C ILE A 152 -59.67 -2.12 -14.51
N GLU A 153 -59.15 -1.00 -15.01
CA GLU A 153 -59.96 0.09 -15.57
C GLU A 153 -60.74 -0.40 -16.80
N ARG A 154 -60.06 -1.07 -17.75
CA ARG A 154 -60.69 -1.68 -18.93
C ARG A 154 -61.80 -2.68 -18.57
N LEU A 155 -61.53 -3.59 -17.63
CA LEU A 155 -62.51 -4.59 -17.18
C LEU A 155 -63.73 -3.94 -16.51
N ARG A 156 -63.52 -2.86 -15.74
CA ARG A 156 -64.62 -2.11 -15.10
C ARG A 156 -65.49 -1.41 -16.15
N GLU A 157 -64.90 -0.80 -17.16
CA GLU A 157 -65.62 -0.19 -18.27
C GLU A 157 -66.47 -1.21 -19.03
N GLN A 158 -65.89 -2.38 -19.34
CA GLN A 158 -66.62 -3.48 -19.99
C GLN A 158 -67.78 -3.97 -19.14
N ALA A 159 -67.57 -4.20 -17.84
CA ALA A 159 -68.64 -4.65 -16.94
C ALA A 159 -69.79 -3.63 -16.84
N ALA A 160 -69.48 -2.33 -16.87
CA ALA A 160 -70.48 -1.26 -16.88
C ALA A 160 -71.26 -1.23 -18.21
N ALA A 161 -70.58 -1.39 -19.35
CA ALA A 161 -71.19 -1.34 -20.68
C ALA A 161 -72.18 -2.47 -20.95
N VAL A 162 -71.95 -3.67 -20.39
CA VAL A 162 -72.86 -4.82 -20.55
C VAL A 162 -74.14 -4.65 -19.70
N GLY A 163 -74.23 -3.66 -18.80
CA GLY A 163 -75.46 -3.33 -18.05
C GLY A 163 -75.86 -4.34 -16.96
N ASN A 164 -75.08 -5.40 -16.75
CA ASN A 164 -75.40 -6.50 -15.85
C ASN A 164 -75.03 -6.23 -14.38
N VAL A 165 -74.33 -5.13 -14.09
CA VAL A 165 -73.81 -4.83 -12.75
C VAL A 165 -74.70 -3.80 -12.05
N ARG A 166 -75.62 -4.28 -11.20
CA ARG A 166 -76.44 -3.42 -10.33
C ARG A 166 -75.61 -2.95 -9.14
N ARG A 167 -75.29 -1.65 -9.07
CA ARG A 167 -74.62 -1.05 -7.90
C ARG A 167 -75.57 -1.16 -6.69
N LEU A 168 -75.23 -2.01 -5.72
CA LEU A 168 -76.00 -2.10 -4.48
C LEU A 168 -75.86 -0.78 -3.70
N PRO A 169 -76.96 -0.20 -3.20
CA PRO A 169 -76.88 1.01 -2.40
C PRO A 169 -76.03 0.70 -1.15
N ALA A 170 -75.06 1.56 -0.86
CA ALA A 170 -74.35 1.53 0.42
C ALA A 170 -75.41 1.54 1.53
N ALA A 171 -75.30 0.59 2.46
CA ALA A 171 -76.27 0.42 3.54
C ALA A 171 -76.51 1.78 4.19
N ARG A 172 -77.70 2.35 3.92
CA ARG A 172 -78.17 3.54 4.62
C ARG A 172 -78.24 3.09 6.06
N GLY A 173 -77.41 3.68 6.93
CA GLY A 173 -77.47 3.47 8.38
C GLY A 173 -78.85 3.90 8.87
N GLY A 174 -79.82 3.01 8.75
CA GLY A 174 -81.08 3.09 9.45
C GLY A 174 -80.79 2.76 10.91
N PRO A 175 -81.29 3.56 11.86
CA PRO A 175 -81.08 3.29 13.28
C PRO A 175 -81.66 1.91 13.59
N ALA A 176 -80.83 0.98 14.04
CA ALA A 176 -81.28 -0.32 14.47
C ALA A 176 -82.23 -0.15 15.67
N PRO A 177 -83.42 -0.77 15.68
CA PRO A 177 -84.36 -0.67 16.79
C PRO A 177 -83.97 -1.71 17.85
N TYR A 178 -82.83 -1.53 18.50
CA TYR A 178 -82.53 -2.28 19.70
C TYR A 178 -82.73 -1.36 20.89
N GLY A 179 -83.84 -1.63 21.59
CA GLY A 179 -84.21 -0.95 22.82
C GLY A 179 -83.12 -1.11 23.88
N SER A 180 -82.93 -0.02 24.62
CA SER A 180 -82.20 0.01 25.88
C SER A 180 -82.79 -1.05 26.83
N CYS A 181 -81.96 -2.00 27.26
CA CYS A 181 -82.16 -2.72 28.50
C CYS A 181 -81.08 -2.24 29.47
N SER A 182 -81.56 -1.85 30.65
CA SER A 182 -80.88 -1.24 31.79
C SER A 182 -79.57 -1.88 32.23
#